data_AF-A0A921SAE5-F1
#
_entry.id   AF-A0A921SAE5-F1
#
_cell.length_a   1.000
_cell.length_b   1.000
_cell.length_c   1.000
_cell.angle_alpha   90.00
_cell.angle_beta   90.00
_cell.angle_gamma   90.00
#
_symmetry.space_group_name_H-M   'P 1'
#
loop_
_entity.id
_entity.type
_entity.pdbx_description
1 polymer ?
#
loop_
_entity_poly.entity_id
_entity_poly.type
_entity_poly.pdbx_seq_one_letter_code
_entity_poly.pdbx_strand_id
1 'polypeptide(L)'
;MLSFKLLGGPDWAPVAEQCKSAADIQVDMATLAPITRSVRLFGLVDCDQGSSVVPAAINVGLTVSLGLWVSGDSTVFESELAQLQALIQQNPGVFSSGAIVDIHVGSEAIYRKEVTAQKNIEFMNRVKTVLAQNNLSSIPVTIAEIGDVYLAHPELTAAVDFVQANGFPFWERIEVESAVSYFESRMAPLYQQAAAVGKKVVIGETGWASNGSDVKASVTSPSKAARYFSDFYQMAEQQNLEFYYFEAFDEEWKITASNTTVEGYFGLFHADRTLKTEFAALSLGSTCSAGSNEEGVASSSNSGSNTGTNPDECHVRRK
;
A
#
# COMPACT_ATOMS: atom_id res chain seq x y z
N MET A 1 -0.65 -4.16 3.61
CA MET A 1 0.32 -4.23 2.49
C MET A 1 1.26 -3.04 2.60
N LEU A 2 2.34 -2.94 1.82
CA LEU A 2 3.32 -1.85 1.97
C LEU A 2 3.56 -1.10 0.66
N SER A 3 3.71 0.22 0.77
CA SER A 3 4.25 1.05 -0.30
C SER A 3 5.77 0.88 -0.38
N PHE A 4 6.29 0.74 -1.60
CA PHE A 4 7.72 0.55 -1.87
C PHE A 4 8.21 1.54 -2.93
N LYS A 5 9.33 2.22 -2.64
CA LYS A 5 9.99 3.17 -3.51
C LYS A 5 11.44 2.76 -3.77
N LEU A 6 11.92 3.05 -4.98
CA LEU A 6 13.25 2.64 -5.46
C LEU A 6 14.28 3.77 -5.44
N LEU A 7 13.84 5.00 -5.18
CA LEU A 7 14.73 6.14 -5.16
C LEU A 7 15.66 5.99 -3.95
N GLY A 8 16.95 5.89 -4.23
CA GLY A 8 18.03 5.96 -3.24
C GLY A 8 18.61 7.36 -3.08
N GLY A 9 18.26 8.28 -4.00
CA GLY A 9 18.84 9.60 -4.12
C GLY A 9 17.89 10.58 -4.83
N PRO A 10 18.19 11.89 -4.80
CA PRO A 10 17.38 12.91 -5.47
C PRO A 10 17.52 12.87 -6.99
N ASP A 11 16.57 13.48 -7.72
CA ASP A 11 16.50 13.45 -9.20
C ASP A 11 17.73 14.03 -9.93
N TRP A 12 18.55 14.81 -9.23
CA TRP A 12 19.79 15.40 -9.78
C TRP A 12 21.04 14.56 -9.49
N ALA A 13 20.93 13.47 -8.73
CA ALA A 13 22.04 12.56 -8.47
C ALA A 13 22.38 11.72 -9.71
N PRO A 14 23.62 11.20 -9.82
CA PRO A 14 23.94 10.22 -10.84
C PRO A 14 22.98 9.01 -10.77
N VAL A 15 22.59 8.43 -11.91
CA VAL A 15 21.63 7.31 -11.96
C VAL A 15 22.00 6.15 -11.02
N ALA A 16 23.31 5.88 -10.85
CA ALA A 16 23.83 4.85 -9.94
C ALA A 16 23.62 5.15 -8.45
N GLU A 17 23.38 6.41 -8.08
CA GLU A 17 23.07 6.88 -6.72
C GLU A 17 21.57 7.23 -6.58
N GLN A 18 20.88 7.44 -7.70
CA GLN A 18 19.45 7.72 -7.75
C GLN A 18 18.61 6.44 -7.57
N CYS A 19 19.07 5.31 -8.09
CA CYS A 19 18.29 4.07 -8.15
C CYS A 19 18.96 2.91 -7.39
N LYS A 20 18.15 2.14 -6.64
CA LYS A 20 18.61 0.88 -6.03
C LYS A 20 19.07 -0.12 -7.09
N SER A 21 20.13 -0.88 -6.78
CA SER A 21 20.60 -1.95 -7.65
C SER A 21 19.62 -3.13 -7.68
N ALA A 22 19.66 -3.97 -8.72
CA ALA A 22 18.85 -5.19 -8.77
C ALA A 22 19.12 -6.14 -7.57
N ALA A 23 20.36 -6.17 -7.08
CA ALA A 23 20.72 -6.95 -5.90
C ALA A 23 20.07 -6.37 -4.63
N ASP A 24 20.08 -5.05 -4.48
CA ASP A 24 19.40 -4.37 -3.37
C ASP A 24 17.90 -4.61 -3.40
N ILE A 25 17.26 -4.54 -4.57
CA ILE A 25 15.83 -4.83 -4.74
C ILE A 25 15.51 -6.27 -4.34
N GLN A 26 16.35 -7.24 -4.71
CA GLN A 26 16.14 -8.64 -4.32
C GLN A 26 16.21 -8.83 -2.80
N VAL A 27 17.14 -8.15 -2.12
CA VAL A 27 17.26 -8.16 -0.66
C VAL A 27 16.07 -7.45 -0.01
N ASP A 28 15.63 -6.31 -0.55
CA ASP A 28 14.46 -5.58 -0.07
C ASP A 28 13.21 -6.48 -0.13
N MET A 29 12.94 -7.11 -1.28
CA MET A 29 11.78 -7.99 -1.42
C MET A 29 11.87 -9.19 -0.47
N ALA A 30 13.03 -9.80 -0.31
CA ALA A 30 13.24 -10.89 0.65
C ALA A 30 13.03 -10.44 2.12
N THR A 31 13.38 -9.20 2.43
CA THR A 31 13.16 -8.60 3.76
C THR A 31 11.68 -8.35 4.03
N LEU A 32 10.92 -7.95 3.00
CA LEU A 32 9.49 -7.64 3.13
C LEU A 32 8.60 -8.89 3.11
N ALA A 33 8.99 -9.95 2.40
CA ALA A 33 8.20 -11.17 2.22
C ALA A 33 7.63 -11.81 3.51
N PRO A 34 8.33 -11.81 4.66
CA PRO A 34 7.79 -12.37 5.90
C PRO A 34 6.67 -11.54 6.55
N ILE A 35 6.53 -10.25 6.21
CA ILE A 35 5.65 -9.31 6.94
C ILE A 35 4.57 -8.66 6.07
N THR A 36 4.64 -8.79 4.75
CA THR A 36 3.61 -8.29 3.84
C THR A 36 3.32 -9.32 2.74
N ARG A 37 2.11 -9.26 2.19
CA ARG A 37 1.69 -10.08 1.03
C ARG A 37 1.90 -9.39 -0.30
N SER A 38 1.94 -8.06 -0.29
CA SER A 38 1.94 -7.24 -1.51
C SER A 38 2.78 -5.98 -1.31
N VAL A 39 3.42 -5.53 -2.38
CA VAL A 39 4.10 -4.24 -2.48
C VAL A 39 3.40 -3.35 -3.50
N ARG A 40 3.27 -2.05 -3.20
CA ARG A 40 2.73 -1.04 -4.11
C ARG A 40 3.85 -0.17 -4.67
N LEU A 41 3.93 -0.08 -6.00
CA LEU A 41 4.83 0.81 -6.75
C LEU A 41 4.11 2.09 -7.15
N PHE A 42 4.84 3.17 -7.41
CA PHE A 42 4.24 4.48 -7.74
C PHE A 42 4.26 4.83 -9.23
N GLY A 43 5.16 4.21 -9.98
CA GLY A 43 5.31 4.32 -11.42
C GLY A 43 5.91 3.03 -11.97
N LEU A 44 6.29 3.04 -13.24
CA LEU A 44 6.97 1.93 -13.91
C LEU A 44 8.30 2.38 -14.50
N VAL A 45 8.41 3.63 -14.93
CA VAL A 45 9.54 4.14 -15.73
C VAL A 45 10.70 4.56 -14.84
N ASP A 46 10.44 5.34 -13.78
CA ASP A 46 11.50 5.81 -12.89
C ASP A 46 12.26 4.63 -12.29
N CYS A 47 13.59 4.68 -12.43
CA CYS A 47 14.51 3.61 -12.04
C CYS A 47 14.20 2.22 -12.63
N ASP A 48 13.46 2.16 -13.75
CA ASP A 48 12.97 0.91 -14.36
C ASP A 48 12.31 -0.02 -13.32
N GLN A 49 11.57 0.59 -12.38
CA GLN A 49 11.00 -0.12 -11.24
C GLN A 49 10.04 -1.22 -11.66
N GLY A 50 9.30 -1.02 -12.75
CA GLY A 50 8.39 -2.03 -13.28
C GLY A 50 9.12 -3.31 -13.69
N SER A 51 10.25 -3.19 -14.40
CA SER A 51 11.01 -4.36 -14.87
C SER A 51 11.88 -4.98 -13.79
N SER A 52 12.34 -4.17 -12.83
CA SER A 52 13.27 -4.63 -11.78
C SER A 52 12.55 -5.24 -10.58
N VAL A 53 11.43 -4.67 -10.13
CA VAL A 53 10.77 -5.10 -8.88
C VAL A 53 9.82 -6.26 -9.10
N VAL A 54 9.02 -6.22 -10.17
CA VAL A 54 8.01 -7.24 -10.45
C VAL A 54 8.59 -8.66 -10.39
N PRO A 55 9.68 -9.00 -11.10
CA PRO A 55 10.27 -10.32 -10.99
C PRO A 55 10.84 -10.61 -9.59
N ALA A 56 11.48 -9.64 -8.95
CA ALA A 56 12.07 -9.82 -7.61
C ALA A 56 11.02 -10.10 -6.54
N ALA A 57 9.89 -9.39 -6.57
CA ALA A 57 8.75 -9.57 -5.67
C ALA A 57 8.11 -10.94 -5.86
N ILE A 58 7.85 -11.32 -7.11
CA ILE A 58 7.22 -12.62 -7.43
C ILE A 58 8.13 -13.79 -7.03
N ASN A 59 9.44 -13.66 -7.22
CA ASN A 59 10.41 -14.68 -6.86
C ASN A 59 10.40 -15.02 -5.36
N VAL A 60 10.02 -14.06 -4.50
CA VAL A 60 9.87 -14.26 -3.05
C VAL A 60 8.43 -14.47 -2.60
N GLY A 61 7.49 -14.63 -3.56
CA GLY A 61 6.09 -14.93 -3.28
C GLY A 61 5.22 -13.72 -2.94
N LEU A 62 5.69 -12.50 -3.21
CA LEU A 62 4.89 -11.27 -3.08
C LEU A 62 4.05 -11.02 -4.34
N THR A 63 2.89 -10.39 -4.15
CA THR A 63 2.13 -9.75 -5.24
C THR A 63 2.50 -8.28 -5.39
N VAL A 64 2.08 -7.66 -6.50
CA VAL A 64 2.41 -6.26 -6.82
C VAL A 64 1.16 -5.48 -7.22
N SER A 65 0.97 -4.30 -6.61
CA SER A 65 0.11 -3.23 -7.13
C SER A 65 0.97 -2.30 -7.98
N LEU A 66 0.63 -2.15 -9.26
CA LEU A 66 1.38 -1.27 -10.16
C LEU A 66 0.82 0.16 -10.12
N GLY A 67 1.71 1.14 -10.07
CA GLY A 67 1.38 2.54 -10.29
C GLY A 67 1.82 2.97 -11.67
N LEU A 68 1.01 3.78 -12.35
CA LEU A 68 1.44 4.56 -13.51
C LEU A 68 1.44 6.02 -13.10
N TRP A 69 2.61 6.64 -13.03
CA TRP A 69 2.72 8.03 -12.60
C TRP A 69 2.04 8.98 -13.59
N VAL A 70 1.36 10.00 -13.06
CA VAL A 70 0.68 11.03 -13.84
C VAL A 70 1.15 12.38 -13.33
N SER A 71 1.56 13.25 -14.25
CA SER A 71 1.99 14.62 -13.97
C SER A 71 1.31 15.61 -14.92
N GLY A 72 1.64 16.90 -14.79
CA GLY A 72 1.14 17.94 -15.69
C GLY A 72 1.73 17.86 -17.10
N ASP A 73 2.81 17.10 -17.28
CA ASP A 73 3.38 16.78 -18.58
C ASP A 73 2.78 15.46 -19.09
N SER A 74 1.97 15.52 -20.14
CA SER A 74 1.31 14.32 -20.67
C SER A 74 2.30 13.27 -21.19
N THR A 75 3.53 13.64 -21.55
CA THR A 75 4.56 12.69 -22.02
C THR A 75 4.99 11.69 -20.95
N VAL A 76 4.83 12.03 -19.67
CA VAL A 76 5.10 11.14 -18.54
C VAL A 76 4.11 9.96 -18.56
N PHE A 77 2.81 10.25 -18.65
CA PHE A 77 1.80 9.18 -18.73
C PHE A 77 1.97 8.33 -20.00
N GLU A 78 2.34 8.93 -21.14
CA GLU A 78 2.62 8.16 -22.36
C GLU A 78 3.76 7.15 -22.16
N SER A 79 4.82 7.57 -21.46
CA SER A 79 5.97 6.70 -21.15
C SER A 79 5.58 5.57 -20.19
N GLU A 80 4.79 5.88 -19.17
CA GLU A 80 4.23 4.91 -18.22
C GLU A 80 3.34 3.87 -18.90
N LEU A 81 2.45 4.31 -19.81
CA LEU A 81 1.58 3.40 -20.57
C LEU A 81 2.38 2.50 -21.53
N ALA A 82 3.40 3.05 -22.19
CA ALA A 82 4.29 2.28 -23.06
C ALA A 82 5.09 1.24 -22.26
N GLN A 83 5.57 1.59 -21.07
CA GLN A 83 6.26 0.66 -20.17
C GLN A 83 5.33 -0.45 -19.69
N LEU A 84 4.07 -0.15 -19.34
CA LEU A 84 3.06 -1.18 -19.01
C LEU A 84 2.88 -2.18 -20.17
N GLN A 85 2.75 -1.68 -21.41
CA GLN A 85 2.64 -2.55 -22.59
C GLN A 85 3.87 -3.43 -22.78
N ALA A 86 5.07 -2.87 -22.59
CA ALA A 86 6.33 -3.62 -22.67
C ALA A 86 6.39 -4.72 -21.60
N LEU A 87 6.03 -4.42 -20.35
CA LEU A 87 6.00 -5.39 -19.26
C LEU A 87 5.02 -6.54 -19.52
N ILE A 88 3.82 -6.23 -20.04
CA ILE A 88 2.83 -7.25 -20.41
C ILE A 88 3.40 -8.17 -21.50
N GLN A 89 4.03 -7.61 -22.53
CA GLN A 89 4.60 -8.39 -23.63
C GLN A 89 5.78 -9.26 -23.18
N GLN A 90 6.63 -8.74 -22.30
CA GLN A 90 7.81 -9.44 -21.79
C GLN A 90 7.45 -10.50 -20.75
N ASN A 91 6.38 -10.29 -19.96
CA ASN A 91 6.03 -11.13 -18.82
C ASN A 91 4.54 -11.56 -18.82
N PRO A 92 3.98 -12.12 -19.91
CA PRO A 92 2.55 -12.41 -19.99
C PRO A 92 2.05 -13.39 -18.91
N GLY A 93 2.91 -14.32 -18.48
CA GLY A 93 2.62 -15.25 -17.39
C GLY A 93 2.43 -14.56 -16.03
N VAL A 94 3.16 -13.48 -15.77
CA VAL A 94 3.04 -12.70 -14.53
C VAL A 94 1.65 -12.07 -14.43
N PHE A 95 1.22 -11.38 -15.49
CA PHE A 95 -0.07 -10.70 -15.52
C PHE A 95 -1.27 -11.66 -15.51
N SER A 96 -1.12 -12.86 -16.08
CA SER A 96 -2.18 -13.88 -16.09
C SER A 96 -2.22 -14.77 -14.84
N SER A 97 -1.18 -14.75 -14.00
CA SER A 97 -1.08 -15.59 -12.79
C SER A 97 -1.81 -15.03 -11.56
N GLY A 98 -2.25 -13.77 -11.59
CA GLY A 98 -2.75 -13.05 -10.42
C GLY A 98 -1.66 -12.41 -9.55
N ALA A 99 -0.40 -12.42 -9.99
CA ALA A 99 0.69 -11.74 -9.30
C ALA A 99 0.57 -10.21 -9.31
N ILE A 100 -0.07 -9.65 -10.33
CA ILE A 100 -0.46 -8.23 -10.38
C ILE A 100 -1.88 -8.11 -9.85
N VAL A 101 -2.04 -7.51 -8.66
CA VAL A 101 -3.33 -7.49 -7.93
C VAL A 101 -4.22 -6.32 -8.32
N ASP A 102 -3.63 -5.19 -8.69
CA ASP A 102 -4.33 -4.00 -9.15
C ASP A 102 -3.36 -3.03 -9.87
N ILE A 103 -3.94 -2.04 -10.56
CA ILE A 103 -3.21 -0.94 -11.19
C ILE A 103 -3.86 0.39 -10.78
N HIS A 104 -3.09 1.35 -10.28
CA HIS A 104 -3.55 2.72 -10.07
C HIS A 104 -2.94 3.69 -11.08
N VAL A 105 -3.76 4.60 -11.59
CA VAL A 105 -3.37 5.58 -12.61
C VAL A 105 -3.29 6.96 -11.97
N GLY A 106 -2.05 7.37 -11.70
CA GLY A 106 -1.72 8.53 -10.88
C GLY A 106 -1.79 8.23 -9.38
N SER A 107 -1.02 9.01 -8.63
CA SER A 107 -1.16 9.17 -7.18
C SER A 107 -1.22 10.66 -6.91
N GLU A 108 -2.34 11.16 -6.40
CA GLU A 108 -2.55 12.57 -6.03
C GLU A 108 -2.33 13.60 -7.16
N ALA A 109 -2.45 13.20 -8.42
CA ALA A 109 -2.21 14.09 -9.56
C ALA A 109 -3.28 15.21 -9.65
N ILE A 110 -4.50 14.94 -9.21
CA ILE A 110 -5.59 15.93 -9.15
C ILE A 110 -5.38 16.84 -7.93
N TYR A 111 -5.04 16.27 -6.77
CA TYR A 111 -4.67 17.06 -5.59
C TYR A 111 -3.50 18.03 -5.87
N ARG A 112 -2.47 17.56 -6.58
CA ARG A 112 -1.34 18.39 -7.04
C ARG A 112 -1.70 19.39 -8.13
N LYS A 113 -2.94 19.39 -8.63
CA LYS A 113 -3.46 20.26 -9.70
C LYS A 113 -2.73 20.09 -11.03
N GLU A 114 -2.16 18.92 -11.24
CA GLU A 114 -1.43 18.57 -12.46
C GLU A 114 -2.38 18.15 -13.57
N VAL A 115 -3.48 17.48 -13.21
CA VAL A 115 -4.55 17.06 -14.14
C VAL A 115 -5.93 17.29 -13.54
N THR A 116 -6.95 17.35 -14.40
CA THR A 116 -8.35 17.35 -13.95
C THR A 116 -8.85 15.93 -13.69
N ALA A 117 -9.95 15.79 -12.95
CA ALA A 117 -10.62 14.49 -12.74
C ALA A 117 -10.99 13.81 -14.07
N GLN A 118 -11.56 14.56 -15.01
CA GLN A 118 -11.90 14.05 -16.34
C GLN A 118 -10.66 13.56 -17.08
N LYS A 119 -9.55 14.31 -17.00
CA LYS A 119 -8.32 13.93 -17.69
C LYS A 119 -7.71 12.66 -17.12
N ASN A 120 -7.73 12.48 -15.79
CA ASN A 120 -7.20 11.27 -15.20
C ASN A 120 -8.10 10.03 -15.47
N ILE A 121 -9.42 10.23 -15.55
CA ILE A 121 -10.36 9.19 -16.02
C ILE A 121 -10.05 8.76 -17.46
N GLU A 122 -9.72 9.70 -18.37
CA GLU A 122 -9.28 9.36 -19.73
C GLU A 122 -8.03 8.48 -19.73
N PHE A 123 -7.02 8.82 -18.92
CA PHE A 123 -5.80 8.02 -18.77
C PHE A 123 -6.10 6.62 -18.21
N MET A 124 -6.93 6.52 -17.18
CA MET A 124 -7.38 5.25 -16.63
C MET A 124 -8.10 4.37 -17.68
N ASN A 125 -8.97 4.97 -18.50
CA ASN A 125 -9.66 4.25 -19.57
C ASN A 125 -8.70 3.72 -20.65
N ARG A 126 -7.60 4.44 -20.92
CA ARG A 126 -6.55 3.96 -21.83
C ARG A 126 -5.80 2.76 -21.25
N VAL A 127 -5.52 2.75 -19.94
CA VAL A 127 -4.97 1.58 -19.25
C VAL A 127 -5.93 0.39 -19.34
N LYS A 128 -7.23 0.59 -19.03
CA LYS A 128 -8.26 -0.46 -19.18
C LYS A 128 -8.33 -1.01 -20.63
N THR A 129 -8.17 -0.14 -21.63
CA THR A 129 -8.12 -0.55 -23.04
C THR A 129 -6.92 -1.45 -23.34
N VAL A 130 -5.73 -1.08 -22.85
CA VAL A 130 -4.53 -1.92 -22.99
C VAL A 130 -4.71 -3.28 -22.33
N LEU A 131 -5.28 -3.33 -21.12
CA LEU A 131 -5.56 -4.58 -20.42
C LEU A 131 -6.56 -5.45 -21.21
N ALA A 132 -7.63 -4.85 -21.72
CA ALA A 132 -8.64 -5.57 -22.51
C ALA A 132 -8.07 -6.17 -23.79
N GLN A 133 -7.22 -5.42 -24.51
CA GLN A 133 -6.55 -5.91 -25.73
C GLN A 133 -5.64 -7.12 -25.46
N ASN A 134 -5.18 -7.29 -24.22
CA ASN A 134 -4.31 -8.39 -23.80
C ASN A 134 -5.05 -9.48 -22.99
N ASN A 135 -6.40 -9.46 -22.95
CA ASN A 135 -7.22 -10.37 -22.14
C ASN A 135 -6.95 -10.30 -20.62
N LEU A 136 -6.60 -9.12 -20.12
CA LEU A 136 -6.27 -8.85 -18.71
C LEU A 136 -7.33 -7.97 -18.01
N SER A 137 -8.55 -7.91 -18.53
CA SER A 137 -9.64 -7.09 -17.96
C SER A 137 -10.05 -7.48 -16.53
N SER A 138 -9.58 -8.61 -16.01
CA SER A 138 -9.78 -9.02 -14.62
C SER A 138 -8.92 -8.25 -13.63
N ILE A 139 -7.85 -7.58 -14.08
CA ILE A 139 -7.00 -6.75 -13.21
C ILE A 139 -7.75 -5.43 -12.96
N PRO A 140 -8.11 -5.13 -11.69
CA PRO A 140 -8.86 -3.92 -11.37
C PRO A 140 -7.97 -2.68 -11.51
N VAL A 141 -8.57 -1.59 -12.00
CA VAL A 141 -7.91 -0.30 -12.21
C VAL A 141 -8.59 0.79 -11.38
N THR A 142 -7.76 1.59 -10.69
CA THR A 142 -8.19 2.72 -9.87
C THR A 142 -7.39 4.00 -10.18
N ILE A 143 -7.71 5.07 -9.47
CA ILE A 143 -6.97 6.33 -9.40
C ILE A 143 -6.67 6.57 -7.92
N ALA A 144 -5.40 6.76 -7.54
CA ALA A 144 -5.06 7.02 -6.15
C ALA A 144 -5.15 8.52 -5.85
N GLU A 145 -6.01 8.94 -4.92
CA GLU A 145 -6.24 10.35 -4.57
C GLU A 145 -6.56 10.49 -3.08
N ILE A 146 -6.46 11.71 -2.54
CA ILE A 146 -6.94 11.97 -1.18
C ILE A 146 -8.47 11.87 -1.11
N GLY A 147 -9.00 11.57 0.08
CA GLY A 147 -10.45 11.42 0.27
C GLY A 147 -11.26 12.67 -0.13
N ASP A 148 -10.73 13.87 0.16
CA ASP A 148 -11.36 15.15 -0.20
C ASP A 148 -11.54 15.33 -1.72
N VAL A 149 -10.59 14.81 -2.53
CA VAL A 149 -10.69 14.86 -4.00
C VAL A 149 -11.80 13.94 -4.49
N TYR A 150 -11.91 12.73 -3.95
CA TYR A 150 -13.01 11.82 -4.29
C TYR A 150 -14.39 12.39 -3.91
N LEU A 151 -14.48 13.10 -2.78
CA LEU A 151 -15.71 13.76 -2.34
C LEU A 151 -16.07 14.97 -3.23
N ALA A 152 -15.07 15.72 -3.68
CA ALA A 152 -15.27 16.84 -4.60
C ALA A 152 -15.60 16.40 -6.03
N HIS A 153 -15.14 15.22 -6.43
CA HIS A 153 -15.27 14.65 -7.77
C HIS A 153 -15.91 13.25 -7.72
N PRO A 154 -17.21 13.13 -7.41
CA PRO A 154 -17.89 11.84 -7.30
C PRO A 154 -17.88 11.03 -8.61
N GLU A 155 -17.64 11.68 -9.77
CA GLU A 155 -17.39 11.00 -11.04
C GLU A 155 -16.18 10.06 -11.01
N LEU A 156 -15.17 10.33 -10.16
CA LEU A 156 -14.04 9.43 -9.95
C LEU A 156 -14.50 8.11 -9.34
N THR A 157 -15.32 8.18 -8.29
CA THR A 157 -15.86 7.00 -7.59
C THR A 157 -16.65 6.10 -8.55
N ALA A 158 -17.41 6.70 -9.46
CA ALA A 158 -18.16 5.96 -10.47
C ALA A 158 -17.27 5.29 -11.52
N ALA A 159 -16.14 5.91 -11.89
CA ALA A 159 -15.27 5.47 -12.97
C ALA A 159 -14.31 4.31 -12.58
N VAL A 160 -13.76 4.37 -11.36
CA VAL A 160 -12.77 3.39 -10.86
C VAL A 160 -13.40 2.04 -10.55
N ASP A 161 -12.62 0.95 -10.58
CA ASP A 161 -13.11 -0.38 -10.20
C ASP A 161 -13.29 -0.50 -8.67
N PHE A 162 -12.44 0.19 -7.92
CA PHE A 162 -12.51 0.41 -6.48
C PHE A 162 -11.91 1.78 -6.14
N VAL A 163 -12.27 2.36 -5.01
CA VAL A 163 -11.69 3.64 -4.56
C VAL A 163 -10.36 3.36 -3.87
N GLN A 164 -9.30 4.05 -4.26
CA GLN A 164 -8.03 4.05 -3.53
C GLN A 164 -7.76 5.42 -2.94
N ALA A 165 -7.90 5.55 -1.62
CA ALA A 165 -7.86 6.83 -0.92
C ALA A 165 -6.59 6.98 -0.07
N ASN A 166 -5.88 8.08 -0.26
CA ASN A 166 -4.76 8.46 0.61
C ASN A 166 -5.26 9.30 1.78
N GLY A 167 -4.69 9.10 2.97
CA GLY A 167 -5.07 9.83 4.17
C GLY A 167 -3.97 9.87 5.22
N PHE A 168 -3.57 11.07 5.62
CA PHE A 168 -2.50 11.29 6.57
C PHE A 168 -2.90 12.32 7.64
N PRO A 169 -3.45 11.88 8.78
CA PRO A 169 -3.64 12.76 9.94
C PRO A 169 -2.34 13.47 10.35
N PHE A 170 -1.20 12.83 10.06
CA PHE A 170 0.14 13.38 10.23
C PHE A 170 0.30 14.77 9.60
N TRP A 171 -0.16 14.97 8.37
CA TRP A 171 -0.04 16.24 7.63
C TRP A 171 -1.05 17.30 8.05
N GLU A 172 -1.87 16.99 9.04
CA GLU A 172 -2.97 17.83 9.51
C GLU A 172 -2.78 18.27 10.96
N ARG A 173 -1.59 17.99 11.52
CA ARG A 173 -1.20 18.35 12.89
C ARG A 173 -2.13 17.77 13.95
N ILE A 174 -2.62 16.56 13.68
CA ILE A 174 -3.42 15.79 14.64
C ILE A 174 -2.46 15.12 15.62
N GLU A 175 -2.77 15.10 16.91
CA GLU A 175 -1.98 14.34 17.87
C GLU A 175 -2.16 12.84 17.66
N VAL A 176 -1.10 12.05 17.85
CA VAL A 176 -1.13 10.61 17.55
C VAL A 176 -2.23 9.88 18.32
N GLU A 177 -2.50 10.34 19.55
CA GLU A 177 -3.54 9.83 20.44
C GLU A 177 -4.94 9.84 19.81
N SER A 178 -5.20 10.81 18.93
CA SER A 178 -6.51 11.02 18.30
C SER A 178 -6.50 10.72 16.79
N ALA A 179 -5.33 10.43 16.23
CA ALA A 179 -5.11 10.35 14.78
C ALA A 179 -5.99 9.33 14.06
N VAL A 180 -6.18 8.13 14.62
CA VAL A 180 -7.03 7.09 14.02
C VAL A 180 -8.50 7.47 14.09
N SER A 181 -8.98 7.96 15.24
CA SER A 181 -10.37 8.43 15.36
C SER A 181 -10.68 9.59 14.40
N TYR A 182 -9.70 10.47 14.19
CA TYR A 182 -9.78 11.53 13.20
C TYR A 182 -9.84 10.97 11.78
N PHE A 183 -8.93 10.04 11.44
CA PHE A 183 -8.91 9.37 10.14
C PHE A 183 -10.26 8.74 9.79
N GLU A 184 -10.84 7.97 10.72
CA GLU A 184 -12.15 7.33 10.52
C GLU A 184 -13.24 8.38 10.26
N SER A 185 -13.29 9.44 11.06
CA SER A 185 -14.27 10.51 10.88
C SER A 185 -14.14 11.20 9.52
N ARG A 186 -12.91 11.36 9.04
CA ARG A 186 -12.60 12.00 7.76
C ARG A 186 -12.98 11.13 6.57
N MET A 187 -12.77 9.82 6.68
CA MET A 187 -13.06 8.86 5.60
C MET A 187 -14.52 8.41 5.58
N ALA A 188 -15.29 8.60 6.66
CA ALA A 188 -16.68 8.16 6.75
C ALA A 188 -17.59 8.64 5.58
N PRO A 189 -17.54 9.92 5.14
CA PRO A 189 -18.33 10.35 3.99
C PRO A 189 -17.92 9.63 2.69
N LEU A 190 -16.63 9.34 2.51
CA LEU A 190 -16.13 8.62 1.34
C LEU A 190 -16.60 7.17 1.34
N TYR A 191 -16.60 6.50 2.49
CA TYR A 191 -17.15 5.16 2.62
C TYR A 191 -18.63 5.11 2.24
N GLN A 192 -19.42 6.10 2.67
CA GLN A 192 -20.84 6.20 2.31
C GLN A 192 -21.02 6.43 0.80
N GLN A 193 -20.24 7.34 0.21
CA GLN A 193 -20.28 7.61 -1.23
C GLN A 193 -19.91 6.37 -2.05
N ALA A 194 -18.85 5.66 -1.69
CA ALA A 194 -18.41 4.45 -2.38
C ALA A 194 -19.44 3.31 -2.26
N ALA A 195 -19.99 3.10 -1.05
CA ALA A 195 -21.02 2.10 -0.81
C ALA A 195 -22.29 2.35 -1.63
N ALA A 196 -22.69 3.61 -1.84
CA ALA A 196 -23.85 3.98 -2.64
C ALA A 196 -23.77 3.52 -4.11
N VAL A 197 -22.56 3.30 -4.63
CA VAL A 197 -22.31 2.79 -5.99
C VAL A 197 -21.63 1.41 -5.99
N GLY A 198 -21.66 0.71 -4.85
CA GLY A 198 -21.14 -0.66 -4.72
C GLY A 198 -19.62 -0.78 -4.85
N LYS A 199 -18.88 0.30 -4.57
CA LYS A 199 -17.42 0.33 -4.63
C LYS A 199 -16.84 0.10 -3.24
N LYS A 200 -15.82 -0.76 -3.15
CA LYS A 200 -14.99 -0.85 -1.94
C LYS A 200 -14.01 0.31 -1.89
N VAL A 201 -13.56 0.65 -0.68
CA VAL A 201 -12.48 1.61 -0.45
C VAL A 201 -11.26 0.86 0.07
N VAL A 202 -10.11 1.14 -0.54
CA VAL A 202 -8.78 0.68 -0.14
C VAL A 202 -7.98 1.92 0.27
N ILE A 203 -7.26 1.88 1.38
CA ILE A 203 -6.38 2.97 1.77
C ILE A 203 -5.07 2.86 0.99
N GLY A 204 -4.84 3.78 0.06
CA GLY A 204 -3.66 3.77 -0.80
C GLY A 204 -2.39 4.13 -0.05
N GLU A 205 -2.48 5.09 0.87
CA GLU A 205 -1.36 5.56 1.67
C GLU A 205 -1.84 6.12 3.00
N THR A 206 -1.13 5.75 4.06
CA THR A 206 -1.19 6.39 5.37
C THR A 206 0.09 6.06 6.13
N GLY A 207 0.53 6.92 7.05
CA GLY A 207 1.77 6.71 7.77
C GLY A 207 2.07 7.81 8.78
N TRP A 208 3.16 7.61 9.52
CA TRP A 208 3.64 8.55 10.53
C TRP A 208 5.17 8.53 10.60
N ALA A 209 5.80 9.69 10.45
CA ALA A 209 7.26 9.79 10.49
C ALA A 209 7.81 9.58 11.91
N SER A 210 8.83 8.73 12.04
CA SER A 210 9.46 8.44 13.34
C SER A 210 10.44 9.52 13.80
N ASN A 211 10.85 10.43 12.92
CA ASN A 211 11.81 11.51 13.22
C ASN A 211 11.63 12.67 12.21
N GLY A 212 12.48 13.69 12.34
CA GLY A 212 12.44 14.89 11.53
C GLY A 212 11.41 15.91 12.01
N SER A 213 11.35 17.06 11.36
CA SER A 213 10.43 18.14 11.72
C SER A 213 9.92 18.88 10.48
N ASP A 214 8.66 19.29 10.55
CA ASP A 214 8.00 20.19 9.61
C ASP A 214 6.96 21.02 10.39
N VAL A 215 6.87 22.32 10.10
CA VAL A 215 5.89 23.23 10.72
C VAL A 215 4.43 22.88 10.39
N LYS A 216 4.21 22.09 9.34
CA LYS A 216 2.89 21.61 8.90
C LYS A 216 2.61 20.18 9.35
N ALA A 217 3.57 19.49 9.97
CA ALA A 217 3.42 18.11 10.40
C ALA A 217 3.05 17.97 11.88
N SER A 218 2.56 16.79 12.22
CA SER A 218 2.37 16.33 13.59
C SER A 218 3.72 16.00 14.24
N VAL A 219 3.73 15.92 15.58
CA VAL A 219 4.96 15.62 16.33
C VAL A 219 5.48 14.23 15.99
N THR A 220 6.77 14.15 15.65
CA THR A 220 7.47 12.92 15.33
C THR A 220 8.12 12.32 16.57
N SER A 221 8.12 10.99 16.65
CA SER A 221 9.02 10.20 17.50
C SER A 221 8.85 8.73 17.12
N PRO A 222 9.83 7.86 17.41
CA PRO A 222 9.70 6.43 17.14
C PRO A 222 8.47 5.80 17.81
N SER A 223 8.18 6.18 19.07
CA SER A 223 7.01 5.67 19.80
C SER A 223 5.68 6.17 19.24
N LYS A 224 5.60 7.43 18.77
CA LYS A 224 4.39 7.94 18.08
C LYS A 224 4.20 7.23 16.74
N ALA A 225 5.25 7.00 15.95
CA ALA A 225 5.12 6.25 14.69
C ALA A 225 4.62 4.81 14.89
N ALA A 226 5.22 4.09 15.86
CA ALA A 226 4.78 2.73 16.21
C ALA A 226 3.34 2.69 16.75
N ARG A 227 2.96 3.69 17.56
CA ARG A 227 1.58 3.81 18.06
C ARG A 227 0.58 4.03 16.92
N TYR A 228 0.84 4.98 16.02
CA TYR A 228 -0.05 5.23 14.88
C TYR A 228 -0.27 3.97 14.05
N PHE A 229 0.80 3.25 13.71
CA PHE A 229 0.72 2.00 12.97
C PHE A 229 -0.10 0.94 13.72
N SER A 230 0.16 0.74 15.02
CA SER A 230 -0.60 -0.23 15.83
C SER A 230 -2.09 0.10 15.88
N ASP A 231 -2.43 1.35 16.20
CA ASP A 231 -3.81 1.80 16.34
C ASP A 231 -4.53 1.72 14.98
N PHE A 232 -3.87 2.13 13.89
CA PHE A 232 -4.42 2.04 12.53
C PHE A 232 -4.59 0.60 12.07
N TYR A 233 -3.61 -0.28 12.33
CA TYR A 233 -3.67 -1.70 12.00
C TYR A 233 -4.86 -2.38 12.67
N GLN A 234 -5.05 -2.14 13.98
CA GLN A 234 -6.17 -2.70 14.73
C GLN A 234 -7.53 -2.21 14.20
N MET A 235 -7.64 -0.92 13.90
CA MET A 235 -8.84 -0.36 13.26
C MET A 235 -9.10 -1.02 11.89
N ALA A 236 -8.07 -1.15 11.06
CA ALA A 236 -8.19 -1.74 9.74
C ALA A 236 -8.62 -3.21 9.80
N GLU A 237 -8.06 -4.01 10.72
CA GLU A 237 -8.48 -5.40 10.95
C GLU A 237 -9.94 -5.50 11.42
N GLN A 238 -10.37 -4.64 12.35
CA GLN A 238 -11.76 -4.61 12.84
C GLN A 238 -12.76 -4.27 11.73
N GLN A 239 -12.36 -3.44 10.77
CA GLN A 239 -13.21 -3.00 9.66
C GLN A 239 -13.02 -3.86 8.39
N ASN A 240 -12.11 -4.83 8.40
CA ASN A 240 -11.69 -5.56 7.21
C ASN A 240 -11.30 -4.60 6.06
N LEU A 241 -10.58 -3.54 6.42
CA LEU A 241 -10.12 -2.48 5.53
C LEU A 241 -8.79 -2.87 4.90
N GLU A 242 -8.73 -2.87 3.57
CA GLU A 242 -7.49 -3.09 2.85
C GLU A 242 -6.66 -1.79 2.81
N PHE A 243 -5.35 -1.91 3.02
CA PHE A 243 -4.46 -0.75 3.01
C PHE A 243 -3.03 -1.07 2.54
N TYR A 244 -2.37 -0.04 2.00
CA TYR A 244 -0.92 0.04 1.81
C TYR A 244 -0.35 1.07 2.78
N TYR A 245 0.43 0.61 3.76
CA TYR A 245 1.06 1.51 4.74
C TYR A 245 2.29 2.17 4.12
N PHE A 246 2.44 3.47 4.38
CA PHE A 246 3.50 4.32 3.90
C PHE A 246 4.55 4.52 5.01
N GLU A 247 5.74 3.94 4.92
CA GLU A 247 6.26 3.10 3.83
C GLU A 247 7.20 1.99 4.30
N ALA A 248 7.73 1.20 3.37
CA ALA A 248 8.61 0.07 3.68
C ALA A 248 9.92 0.52 4.38
N PHE A 249 10.72 1.37 3.73
CA PHE A 249 12.05 1.77 4.21
C PHE A 249 12.14 3.28 4.33
N ASP A 250 12.92 3.77 5.29
CA ASP A 250 13.30 5.18 5.34
C ASP A 250 14.04 5.59 4.06
N GLU A 251 13.71 6.78 3.55
CA GLU A 251 14.30 7.35 2.33
C GLU A 251 15.19 8.55 2.70
N GLU A 252 16.41 8.26 3.17
CA GLU A 252 17.33 9.26 3.74
C GLU A 252 17.62 10.44 2.80
N TRP A 253 17.60 10.23 1.50
CA TRP A 253 17.82 11.29 0.52
C TRP A 253 16.79 12.43 0.61
N LYS A 254 15.56 12.13 1.05
CA LYS A 254 14.50 13.14 1.25
C LYS A 254 14.81 14.11 2.40
N ILE A 255 15.68 13.72 3.33
CA ILE A 255 16.09 14.57 4.46
C ILE A 255 16.85 15.80 3.95
N THR A 256 17.68 15.62 2.92
CA THR A 256 18.50 16.69 2.35
C THR A 256 17.84 17.42 1.17
N ALA A 257 16.78 16.85 0.62
CA ALA A 257 16.10 17.39 -0.56
C ALA A 257 15.22 18.60 -0.24
N SER A 258 14.85 18.81 1.03
CA SER A 258 14.00 19.92 1.44
C SER A 258 14.38 20.48 2.81
N ASN A 259 13.77 21.62 3.14
CA ASN A 259 13.83 22.24 4.47
C ASN A 259 12.98 21.51 5.52
N THR A 260 12.31 20.43 5.14
CA THR A 260 11.53 19.54 6.00
C THR A 260 12.17 18.15 5.95
N THR A 261 12.34 17.53 7.11
CA THR A 261 13.12 16.29 7.22
C THR A 261 12.25 15.06 7.47
N VAL A 262 10.96 15.25 7.78
CA VAL A 262 10.02 14.18 8.15
C VAL A 262 9.84 13.13 7.05
N GLU A 263 9.93 13.56 5.78
CA GLU A 263 9.74 12.72 4.60
C GLU A 263 10.72 11.55 4.53
N GLY A 264 11.92 11.69 5.13
CA GLY A 264 12.91 10.61 5.16
C GLY A 264 12.69 9.55 6.23
N TYR A 265 11.66 9.67 7.08
CA TYR A 265 11.50 8.85 8.28
C TYR A 265 10.17 8.09 8.39
N PHE A 266 9.45 7.88 7.28
CA PHE A 266 8.18 7.15 7.25
C PHE A 266 8.31 5.62 7.23
N GLY A 267 9.52 5.08 7.05
CA GLY A 267 9.75 3.65 6.93
C GLY A 267 9.38 2.86 8.19
N LEU A 268 8.87 1.64 8.01
CA LEU A 268 8.88 0.63 9.07
C LEU A 268 10.31 0.18 9.38
N PHE A 269 11.14 0.11 8.35
CA PHE A 269 12.56 -0.19 8.44
C PHE A 269 13.38 1.10 8.29
N HIS A 270 14.57 1.09 8.87
CA HIS A 270 15.63 2.02 8.50
C HIS A 270 16.09 1.77 7.05
N ALA A 271 16.83 2.71 6.47
CA ALA A 271 17.35 2.59 5.10
C ALA A 271 18.29 1.38 4.91
N ASP A 272 18.95 0.95 6.00
CA ASP A 272 19.80 -0.25 6.03
C ASP A 272 19.03 -1.58 6.16
N ARG A 273 17.69 -1.52 6.11
CA ARG A 273 16.75 -2.65 6.21
C ARG A 273 16.62 -3.26 7.59
N THR A 274 17.11 -2.59 8.64
CA THR A 274 16.83 -3.00 10.01
C THR A 274 15.44 -2.53 10.44
N LEU A 275 14.62 -3.43 10.98
CA LEU A 275 13.29 -3.08 11.47
C LEU A 275 13.44 -2.16 12.70
N LYS A 276 12.74 -1.02 12.72
CA LYS A 276 12.85 -0.11 13.87
C LYS A 276 12.33 -0.80 15.13
N THR A 277 13.04 -0.61 16.24
CA THR A 277 12.81 -1.33 17.50
C THR A 277 11.38 -1.17 18.01
N GLU A 278 10.80 0.02 17.88
CA GLU A 278 9.44 0.32 18.33
C GLU A 278 8.37 -0.42 17.52
N PHE A 279 8.59 -0.64 16.22
CA PHE A 279 7.71 -1.50 15.41
C PHE A 279 7.93 -2.99 15.75
N ALA A 280 9.18 -3.42 15.95
CA ALA A 280 9.49 -4.80 16.34
C ALA A 280 8.91 -5.20 17.71
N ALA A 281 8.73 -4.22 18.61
CA ALA A 281 8.14 -4.43 19.93
C ALA A 281 6.60 -4.50 19.92
N LEU A 282 5.94 -4.24 18.78
CA LEU A 282 4.48 -4.29 18.70
C LEU A 282 3.97 -5.73 18.77
N SER A 283 2.97 -5.93 19.63
CA SER A 283 2.14 -7.13 19.62
C SER A 283 0.87 -6.85 18.82
N LEU A 284 0.96 -6.99 17.50
CA LEU A 284 -0.20 -6.94 16.61
C LEU A 284 -0.96 -8.26 16.78
N GLY A 285 -1.87 -8.29 17.76
CA GLY A 285 -2.48 -9.51 18.26
C GLY A 285 -2.95 -10.44 17.15
N SER A 286 -2.35 -11.63 17.05
CA SER A 286 -3.06 -12.77 16.52
C SER A 286 -4.09 -13.17 17.56
N THR A 287 -5.36 -12.83 17.40
CA THR A 287 -6.44 -13.47 18.15
C THR A 287 -6.63 -14.90 17.67
N CYS A 288 -5.62 -15.74 17.90
CA CYS A 288 -5.82 -17.16 18.06
C CYS A 288 -6.14 -17.40 19.54
N SER A 289 -7.38 -17.09 19.93
CA SER A 289 -7.95 -17.62 21.16
C SER A 289 -8.17 -19.11 20.95
N ALA A 290 -7.12 -19.93 21.11
CA ALA A 290 -7.32 -21.33 21.44
C ALA A 290 -8.07 -21.33 22.77
N GLY A 291 -9.36 -21.68 22.73
CA GLY A 291 -10.19 -21.73 23.93
C GLY A 291 -9.47 -22.57 24.98
N SER A 292 -9.10 -21.94 26.09
CA SER A 292 -8.68 -22.66 27.29
C SER A 292 -9.90 -23.41 27.81
N ASN A 293 -10.03 -24.68 27.44
CA ASN A 293 -10.85 -25.60 28.19
C ASN A 293 -10.19 -25.79 29.56
N GLU A 294 -10.67 -25.05 30.55
CA GLU A 294 -10.47 -25.43 31.95
C GLU A 294 -11.18 -26.76 32.17
N GLU A 295 -10.39 -27.81 32.46
CA GLU A 295 -10.88 -29.10 32.92
C GLU A 295 -11.49 -28.94 34.32
N GLY A 296 -12.82 -29.06 34.40
CA GLY A 296 -13.58 -29.15 35.64
C GLY A 296 -14.46 -30.41 35.66
N VAL A 297 -13.91 -31.50 36.23
CA VAL A 297 -14.55 -32.62 36.94
C VAL A 297 -15.80 -33.30 36.30
N ALA A 298 -15.63 -34.57 35.96
CA ALA A 298 -16.65 -35.48 35.44
C ALA A 298 -17.76 -35.88 36.43
N SER A 299 -18.99 -36.05 35.94
CA SER A 299 -19.81 -37.25 36.23
C SER A 299 -20.90 -37.55 35.17
N SER A 300 -21.00 -38.84 34.82
CA SER A 300 -22.13 -39.59 34.22
C SER A 300 -22.41 -39.55 32.70
N SER A 301 -22.10 -40.70 32.06
CA SER A 301 -22.85 -41.48 31.05
C SER A 301 -23.54 -40.77 29.87
N ASN A 302 -23.12 -41.04 28.63
CA ASN A 302 -23.75 -42.04 27.73
C ASN A 302 -22.99 -42.18 26.38
N SER A 303 -23.23 -43.30 25.71
CA SER A 303 -22.67 -43.85 24.46
C SER A 303 -22.68 -42.98 23.19
N GLY A 304 -21.68 -43.15 22.31
CA GLY A 304 -21.84 -42.95 20.85
C GLY A 304 -20.59 -42.61 20.02
N SER A 305 -20.12 -43.57 19.22
CA SER A 305 -19.36 -43.48 17.94
C SER A 305 -18.17 -42.51 17.80
N ASN A 306 -17.00 -43.11 17.59
CA ASN A 306 -15.69 -42.49 17.34
C ASN A 306 -15.47 -42.28 15.82
N THR A 307 -15.39 -41.02 15.37
CA THR A 307 -14.73 -40.65 14.10
C THR A 307 -13.66 -39.62 14.43
N GLY A 308 -12.40 -40.06 14.44
CA GLY A 308 -11.25 -39.23 14.77
C GLY A 308 -10.98 -38.20 13.69
N THR A 309 -10.91 -36.92 14.09
CA THR A 309 -10.31 -35.85 13.29
C THR A 309 -9.07 -35.34 14.03
N ASN A 310 -7.95 -35.42 13.31
CA ASN A 310 -6.61 -35.04 13.72
C ASN A 310 -6.52 -33.53 14.00
N PRO A 311 -6.00 -33.05 15.14
CA PRO A 311 -5.84 -31.63 15.39
C PRO A 311 -4.43 -31.19 14.99
N ASP A 312 -4.18 -31.11 13.68
CA ASP A 312 -2.98 -30.48 13.12
C ASP A 312 -3.31 -29.96 11.72
N GLU A 313 -4.07 -28.87 11.67
CA GLU A 313 -4.18 -28.07 10.45
C GLU A 313 -4.35 -26.59 10.80
N CYS A 314 -3.25 -25.97 11.22
CA CYS A 314 -3.09 -24.53 11.19
C CYS A 314 -2.88 -24.12 9.72
N HIS A 315 -3.92 -24.24 8.90
CA HIS A 315 -3.95 -23.58 7.60
C HIS A 315 -4.12 -22.09 7.85
N VAL A 316 -3.03 -21.34 7.67
CA VAL A 316 -3.07 -19.92 7.35
C VAL A 316 -4.13 -19.74 6.28
N ARG A 317 -5.29 -19.18 6.65
CA ARG A 317 -6.31 -18.80 5.68
C ARG A 317 -5.74 -17.66 4.84
N ARG A 318 -5.00 -18.02 3.81
CA ARG A 318 -4.86 -17.22 2.61
C ARG A 318 -6.25 -17.22 1.96
N LYS A 319 -7.00 -16.15 2.16
CA LYS A 319 -8.06 -15.74 1.25
C LYS A 319 -7.59 -14.48 0.54
#